data_AF-A0AAW4WVM3-F1
#
_entry.id   AF-A0AAW4WVM3-F1
#
_cell.length_a   1.000
_cell.length_b   1.000
_cell.length_c   1.000
_cell.angle_alpha   90.00
_cell.angle_beta   90.00
_cell.angle_gamma   90.00
#
_symmetry.space_group_name_H-M   'P 1'
#
loop_
_entity.id
_entity.type
_entity.pdbx_description
1 polymer ?
#
loop_
_entity_poly.entity_id
_entity_poly.type
_entity_poly.pdbx_seq_one_letter_code
_entity_poly.pdbx_strand_id
1 'polypeptide(L)'
;MNKNVIEILTLLMQIFIDKIDLLSLKKDITESLEEQGYEREDINKAFEFMYKDPFNVSDKDFYTDQKESGYNRVFSKIEKMYFDDEVKTIIYQLNKLGILDTEELEIIIDQMLSMAFFNNLTLESIWELIDDVVDDDYQLYIISESIDFFNGNAIKFQMVN
;
A
#
# COMPACT_ATOMS: atom_id res chain seq x y z
N MET A 1 -18.26 -6.79 -11.85
CA MET A 1 -18.23 -5.66 -10.90
C MET A 1 -19.66 -5.22 -10.59
N ASN A 2 -19.94 -4.89 -9.33
CA ASN A 2 -21.22 -4.33 -8.89
C ASN A 2 -21.45 -2.97 -9.61
N LYS A 3 -22.69 -2.69 -10.04
CA LYS A 3 -23.06 -1.45 -10.73
C LYS A 3 -22.76 -0.22 -9.86
N ASN A 4 -23.00 -0.31 -8.55
CA ASN A 4 -22.72 0.76 -7.60
C ASN A 4 -21.22 1.08 -7.53
N VAL A 5 -20.37 0.05 -7.48
CA VAL A 5 -18.91 0.20 -7.45
C VAL A 5 -18.39 0.94 -8.69
N ILE A 6 -18.93 0.63 -9.88
CA ILE A 6 -18.55 1.30 -11.14
C ILE A 6 -18.96 2.79 -11.13
N GLU A 7 -20.15 3.08 -10.59
CA GLU A 7 -20.66 4.46 -10.49
C GLU A 7 -19.81 5.29 -9.52
N ILE A 8 -19.53 4.73 -8.34
CA ILE A 8 -18.64 5.36 -7.35
C ILE A 8 -17.24 5.57 -7.95
N LEU A 9 -16.67 4.58 -8.63
CA LEU A 9 -15.40 4.71 -9.33
C LEU A 9 -15.38 5.87 -10.33
N THR A 10 -16.45 6.04 -11.09
CA THR A 10 -16.58 7.14 -12.06
C THR A 10 -16.56 8.50 -11.37
N LEU A 11 -17.23 8.62 -10.23
CA LEU A 11 -17.23 9.84 -9.40
C LEU A 11 -15.83 10.11 -8.82
N LEU A 12 -15.17 9.07 -8.28
CA LEU A 12 -13.81 9.20 -7.75
C LEU A 12 -12.82 9.63 -8.82
N MET A 13 -12.90 9.08 -10.03
CA MET A 13 -12.05 9.49 -11.16
C MET A 13 -12.27 10.96 -11.55
N GLN A 14 -13.51 11.46 -11.52
CA GLN A 14 -13.79 12.88 -11.78
C GLN A 14 -13.11 13.78 -10.76
N ILE A 15 -13.21 13.44 -9.47
CA ILE A 15 -12.57 14.19 -8.39
C ILE A 15 -11.03 14.10 -8.50
N PHE A 16 -10.49 12.95 -8.90
CA PHE A 16 -9.05 12.78 -9.13
C PHE A 16 -8.52 13.67 -10.26
N ILE A 17 -9.24 13.76 -11.38
CA ILE A 17 -8.88 14.60 -12.54
C ILE A 17 -8.79 16.08 -12.15
N ASP A 18 -9.63 16.52 -11.21
CA ASP A 18 -9.59 17.88 -10.65
C ASP A 18 -8.37 18.14 -9.73
N LYS A 19 -7.42 17.18 -9.66
CA LYS A 19 -6.18 17.21 -8.86
C LYS A 19 -6.43 17.37 -7.36
N ILE A 20 -7.59 16.95 -6.91
CA ILE A 20 -7.94 16.94 -5.50
C ILE A 20 -7.37 15.67 -4.88
N ASP A 21 -6.59 15.82 -3.80
CA ASP A 21 -6.02 14.69 -3.07
C ASP A 21 -7.14 13.87 -2.42
N LEU A 22 -7.49 12.76 -3.07
CA LEU A 22 -8.56 11.85 -2.66
C LEU A 22 -8.32 11.23 -1.29
N LEU A 23 -7.07 11.08 -0.86
CA LEU A 23 -6.75 10.56 0.48
C LEU A 23 -7.16 11.58 1.53
N SER A 24 -6.85 12.86 1.31
CA SER A 24 -7.18 13.93 2.24
C SER A 24 -8.69 14.13 2.42
N LEU A 25 -9.48 13.88 1.37
CA LEU A 25 -10.93 14.10 1.37
C LEU A 25 -11.77 12.85 1.55
N LYS A 26 -11.16 11.66 1.71
CA LYS A 26 -11.91 10.41 1.75
C LYS A 26 -13.02 10.40 2.76
N LYS A 27 -12.77 10.92 3.96
CA LYS A 27 -13.80 10.98 4.99
C LYS A 27 -15.03 11.74 4.48
N ASP A 28 -14.81 12.92 3.93
CA ASP A 28 -15.88 13.78 3.40
C ASP A 28 -16.58 13.14 2.19
N ILE A 29 -15.82 12.49 1.30
CA ILE A 29 -16.34 11.78 0.13
C ILE A 29 -17.16 10.55 0.56
N THR A 30 -16.67 9.76 1.51
CA THR A 30 -17.38 8.61 2.07
C THR A 30 -18.69 9.05 2.73
N GLU A 31 -18.65 10.08 3.57
CA GLU A 31 -19.85 10.63 4.22
C GLU A 31 -20.87 11.08 3.16
N SER A 32 -20.43 11.80 2.12
CA SER A 32 -21.29 12.25 1.03
C SER A 32 -21.91 11.10 0.22
N LEU A 33 -21.15 10.04 -0.04
CA LEU A 33 -21.65 8.87 -0.77
C LEU A 33 -22.63 8.05 0.08
N GLU A 34 -22.41 7.95 1.40
CA GLU A 34 -23.34 7.30 2.31
C GLU A 34 -24.67 8.08 2.42
N GLU A 35 -24.61 9.41 2.46
CA GLU A 35 -25.81 10.26 2.41
C GLU A 35 -26.61 10.09 1.11
N GLN A 36 -25.93 9.76 0.01
CA GLN A 36 -26.55 9.43 -1.29
C GLN A 36 -27.12 8.00 -1.34
N GLY A 37 -26.89 7.19 -0.30
CA GLY A 37 -27.43 5.84 -0.17
C GLY A 37 -26.51 4.73 -0.67
N TYR A 38 -25.24 5.01 -0.96
CA TYR A 38 -24.26 3.98 -1.29
C TYR A 38 -23.83 3.19 -0.04
N GLU A 39 -23.69 1.88 -0.18
CA GLU A 39 -23.22 1.04 0.91
C GLU A 39 -21.71 1.21 1.13
N ARG A 40 -21.28 1.24 2.41
CA ARG A 40 -19.87 1.37 2.80
C ARG A 40 -18.96 0.34 2.14
N GLU A 41 -19.45 -0.88 1.93
CA GLU A 41 -18.70 -1.94 1.26
C GLU A 41 -18.42 -1.61 -0.22
N ASP A 42 -19.41 -1.08 -0.94
CA ASP A 42 -19.26 -0.67 -2.34
C ASP A 42 -18.33 0.54 -2.48
N ILE A 43 -18.41 1.48 -1.53
CA ILE A 43 -17.52 2.66 -1.47
C ILE A 43 -16.06 2.21 -1.26
N ASN A 44 -15.82 1.34 -0.28
CA ASN A 44 -14.47 0.83 -0.01
C ASN A 44 -13.89 0.09 -1.21
N LYS A 45 -14.66 -0.78 -1.86
CA LYS A 45 -14.24 -1.49 -3.08
C LYS A 45 -13.90 -0.53 -4.21
N ALA A 46 -14.68 0.53 -4.40
CA ALA A 46 -14.44 1.51 -5.45
C ALA A 46 -13.13 2.27 -5.22
N PHE A 47 -12.84 2.70 -3.99
CA PHE A 47 -11.56 3.31 -3.71
C PHE A 47 -10.40 2.31 -3.84
N GLU A 48 -10.56 1.06 -3.37
CA GLU A 48 -9.55 0.00 -3.54
C GLU A 48 -9.17 -0.18 -5.02
N PHE A 49 -10.16 -0.23 -5.92
CA PHE A 49 -9.93 -0.30 -7.35
C PHE A 49 -9.18 0.92 -7.90
N MET A 50 -9.52 2.13 -7.45
CA MET A 50 -8.85 3.36 -7.91
C MET A 50 -7.37 3.40 -7.51
N TYR A 51 -7.01 2.84 -6.35
CA TYR A 51 -5.62 2.77 -5.89
C TYR A 51 -4.84 1.56 -6.41
N LYS A 52 -5.52 0.47 -6.77
CA LYS A 52 -4.89 -0.71 -7.42
C LYS A 52 -4.57 -0.48 -8.90
N ASP A 53 -5.19 0.51 -9.54
CA ASP A 53 -4.98 0.76 -10.96
C ASP A 53 -3.57 1.35 -11.20
N PRO A 54 -2.72 0.73 -12.05
CA PRO A 54 -1.36 1.19 -12.36
C PRO A 54 -1.25 2.59 -12.98
N PHE A 55 -2.33 3.34 -13.13
CA PHE A 55 -2.30 4.73 -13.57
C PHE A 55 -1.71 5.70 -12.53
N ASN A 56 -1.38 5.23 -11.33
CA ASN A 56 -0.61 5.99 -10.35
C ASN A 56 0.90 6.01 -10.67
N VAL A 57 1.26 6.09 -11.97
CA VAL A 57 2.63 6.44 -12.39
C VAL A 57 2.84 7.91 -12.06
N SER A 58 3.25 8.14 -10.81
CA SER A 58 3.85 9.39 -10.40
C SER A 58 5.17 9.52 -11.16
N ASP A 59 5.18 10.33 -12.23
CA ASP A 59 6.38 10.92 -12.81
C ASP A 59 7.21 11.58 -11.69
N LYS A 60 8.16 10.84 -11.12
CA LYS A 60 9.22 11.41 -10.31
C LYS A 60 10.52 10.69 -10.59
N ASP A 61 11.32 11.36 -11.42
CA ASP A 61 12.77 11.22 -11.44
C ASP A 61 13.31 11.15 -10.00
N PHE A 62 13.72 9.97 -9.54
CA PHE A 62 14.54 9.86 -8.35
C PHE A 62 15.77 8.98 -8.58
N TYR A 63 16.90 9.66 -8.43
CA TYR A 63 18.28 9.21 -8.32
C TYR A 63 18.44 7.76 -7.86
N THR A 64 18.84 6.91 -8.81
CA THR A 64 19.45 5.60 -8.56
C THR A 64 20.88 5.78 -8.08
N ASP A 65 21.04 6.04 -6.78
CA ASP A 65 22.28 5.70 -6.08
C ASP A 65 21.98 4.45 -5.24
N GLN A 66 22.15 3.27 -5.85
CA GLN A 66 22.20 2.01 -5.11
C GLN A 66 23.32 2.09 -4.08
N LYS A 67 22.98 2.33 -2.81
CA LYS A 67 23.88 2.12 -1.69
C LYS A 67 23.62 0.76 -1.10
N GLU A 68 24.70 0.09 -0.67
CA GLU A 68 24.73 -1.19 0.05
C GLU A 68 23.97 -1.17 1.40
N SER A 69 23.32 -0.07 1.74
CA SER A 69 22.47 0.14 2.92
C SER A 69 21.32 1.06 2.51
N GLY A 70 20.10 0.80 2.98
CA GLY A 70 18.91 1.61 2.71
C GLY A 70 19.10 3.13 2.77
N TYR A 71 18.19 3.87 2.13
CA TYR A 71 18.27 5.33 2.10
C TYR A 71 17.72 5.96 3.39
N ASN A 72 17.98 7.25 3.59
CA ASN A 72 17.49 7.99 4.77
C ASN A 72 15.98 8.22 4.69
N ARG A 73 15.18 7.26 5.16
CA ARG A 73 13.72 7.34 5.14
C ARG A 73 13.16 8.34 6.16
N VAL A 74 12.28 9.22 5.68
CA VAL A 74 11.49 10.13 6.51
C VAL A 74 10.01 9.97 6.18
N PHE A 75 9.20 9.55 7.15
CA PHE A 75 7.76 9.47 6.95
C PHE A 75 7.12 10.86 6.78
N SER A 76 6.31 10.96 5.74
CA SER A 76 5.40 12.06 5.47
C SER A 76 4.36 12.22 6.58
N LYS A 77 3.61 13.33 6.54
CA LYS A 77 2.55 13.59 7.51
C LYS A 77 1.41 12.55 7.42
N ILE A 78 1.09 12.13 6.20
CA ILE A 78 -0.01 11.18 5.94
C ILE A 78 0.39 9.80 6.45
N GLU A 79 1.59 9.32 6.11
CA GLU A 79 2.10 8.04 6.63
C GLU A 79 2.15 8.03 8.16
N LYS A 80 2.59 9.14 8.80
CA LYS A 80 2.59 9.25 10.27
C LYS A 80 1.19 9.17 10.89
N MET A 81 0.16 9.57 10.14
CA MET A 81 -1.23 9.56 10.59
C MET A 81 -1.85 8.15 10.49
N TYR A 82 -1.48 7.38 9.47
CA TYR A 82 -2.08 6.07 9.19
C TYR A 82 -1.24 4.88 9.69
N PHE A 83 0.07 5.01 9.76
CA PHE A 83 0.95 3.95 10.26
C PHE A 83 1.15 4.08 11.76
N ASP A 84 0.95 2.97 12.46
CA ASP A 84 1.36 2.79 13.84
C ASP A 84 2.88 2.50 13.93
N ASP A 85 3.37 2.27 15.15
CA ASP A 85 4.80 2.02 15.37
C ASP A 85 5.26 0.65 14.86
N GLU A 86 4.35 -0.33 14.80
CA GLU A 86 4.63 -1.66 14.27
C GLU A 86 4.90 -1.58 12.76
N VAL A 87 3.99 -0.96 12.02
CA VAL A 87 4.10 -0.73 10.57
C VAL A 87 5.35 0.10 10.25
N LYS A 88 5.62 1.17 10.99
CA LYS A 88 6.83 1.97 10.80
C LYS A 88 8.10 1.16 11.03
N THR A 89 8.10 0.26 12.00
CA THR A 89 9.25 -0.61 12.30
C THR A 89 9.52 -1.56 11.13
N ILE A 90 8.47 -2.19 10.57
CA ILE A 90 8.58 -3.04 9.38
C ILE A 90 9.19 -2.26 8.22
N ILE A 91 8.65 -1.08 7.90
CA ILE A 91 9.16 -0.26 6.79
C ILE A 91 10.63 0.14 7.00
N TYR A 92 11.01 0.49 8.23
CA TYR A 92 12.42 0.77 8.53
C TYR A 92 13.32 -0.45 8.38
N GLN A 93 12.85 -1.64 8.76
CA GLN A 93 13.61 -2.87 8.60
C GLN A 93 13.77 -3.23 7.12
N LEU A 94 12.69 -3.17 6.33
CA LEU A 94 12.72 -3.38 4.88
C LEU A 94 13.73 -2.44 4.20
N ASN A 95 13.65 -1.14 4.50
CA ASN A 95 14.60 -0.16 3.99
C ASN A 95 16.04 -0.51 4.41
N LYS A 96 16.26 -0.84 5.68
CA LYS A 96 17.60 -1.12 6.21
C LYS A 96 18.23 -2.37 5.57
N LEU A 97 17.43 -3.38 5.22
CA LEU A 97 17.94 -4.58 4.53
C LEU A 97 18.59 -4.24 3.19
N GLY A 98 18.10 -3.20 2.49
CA GLY A 98 18.70 -2.73 1.23
C GLY A 98 18.65 -3.76 0.10
N ILE A 99 17.81 -4.79 0.24
CA ILE A 99 17.60 -5.84 -0.76
C ILE A 99 16.48 -5.50 -1.74
N LEU A 100 15.55 -4.63 -1.32
CA LEU A 100 14.54 -4.04 -2.19
C LEU A 100 15.11 -2.77 -2.78
N ASP A 101 14.86 -2.55 -4.07
CA ASP A 101 15.15 -1.26 -4.67
C ASP A 101 14.18 -0.17 -4.16
N THR A 102 14.44 1.07 -4.56
CA THR A 102 13.65 2.20 -4.07
C THR A 102 12.22 2.18 -4.63
N GLU A 103 12.03 1.66 -5.83
CA GLU A 103 10.72 1.59 -6.47
C GLU A 103 9.85 0.52 -5.81
N GLU A 104 10.38 -0.69 -5.62
CA GLU A 104 9.71 -1.80 -4.92
C GLU A 104 9.27 -1.38 -3.51
N LEU A 105 10.18 -0.76 -2.75
CA LEU A 105 9.88 -0.33 -1.39
C LEU A 105 8.76 0.72 -1.37
N GLU A 106 8.83 1.74 -2.23
CA GLU A 106 7.79 2.78 -2.28
C GLU A 106 6.44 2.23 -2.76
N ILE A 107 6.42 1.29 -3.70
CA ILE A 107 5.19 0.58 -4.10
C ILE A 107 4.56 -0.14 -2.90
N ILE A 108 5.36 -0.87 -2.12
CA ILE A 108 4.88 -1.54 -0.90
C ILE A 108 4.29 -0.51 0.06
N ILE A 109 4.99 0.61 0.30
CA ILE A 109 4.51 1.63 1.24
C ILE A 109 3.21 2.28 0.79
N ASP A 110 3.08 2.63 -0.50
CA ASP A 110 1.88 3.25 -1.04
C ASP A 110 0.67 2.31 -0.92
N GLN A 111 0.88 1.02 -1.19
CA GLN A 111 -0.16 0.00 -1.00
C GLN A 111 -0.49 -0.23 0.48
N MET A 112 0.51 -0.25 1.38
CA MET A 112 0.27 -0.28 2.83
C MET A 112 -0.54 0.92 3.29
N LEU A 113 -0.28 2.11 2.73
CA LEU A 113 -1.01 3.33 3.08
C LEU A 113 -2.47 3.24 2.63
N SER A 114 -2.70 2.78 1.40
CA SER A 114 -4.03 2.47 0.87
C SER A 114 -4.76 1.47 1.76
N MET A 115 -4.07 0.42 2.21
CA MET A 115 -4.64 -0.57 3.11
C MET A 115 -4.99 0.00 4.50
N ALA A 116 -4.06 0.73 5.12
CA ALA A 116 -4.29 1.35 6.43
C ALA A 116 -5.53 2.24 6.41
N PHE A 117 -5.70 2.93 5.30
CA PHE A 117 -6.83 3.79 5.05
C PHE A 117 -8.17 3.06 4.94
N PHE A 118 -8.22 1.82 4.44
CA PHE A 118 -9.43 0.96 4.47
C PHE A 118 -9.56 0.10 5.72
N ASN A 119 -8.69 0.28 6.72
CA ASN A 119 -8.62 -0.55 7.93
C ASN A 119 -8.45 -2.04 7.63
N ASN A 120 -7.75 -2.39 6.54
CA ASN A 120 -7.41 -3.78 6.20
C ASN A 120 -5.91 -4.07 6.35
N LEU A 121 -5.11 -3.10 6.82
CA LEU A 121 -3.69 -3.30 7.09
C LEU A 121 -3.48 -4.16 8.34
N THR A 122 -3.05 -5.39 8.11
CA THR A 122 -2.63 -6.38 9.12
C THR A 122 -1.28 -6.97 8.74
N LEU A 123 -0.57 -7.61 9.69
CA LEU A 123 0.71 -8.27 9.40
C LEU A 123 0.63 -9.31 8.27
N GLU A 124 -0.50 -10.03 8.18
CA GLU A 124 -0.75 -11.00 7.11
C GLU A 124 -0.86 -10.30 5.75
N SER A 125 -1.68 -9.25 5.65
CA SER A 125 -1.81 -8.46 4.41
C SER A 125 -0.53 -7.75 3.99
N ILE A 126 0.33 -7.36 4.96
CA ILE A 126 1.63 -6.76 4.65
C ILE A 126 2.55 -7.81 4.03
N TRP A 127 2.54 -9.04 4.55
CA TRP A 127 3.32 -10.12 3.96
C TRP A 127 2.80 -10.49 2.57
N GLU A 128 1.50 -10.64 2.38
CA GLU A 128 0.90 -10.90 1.06
C GLU A 128 1.27 -9.81 0.06
N LEU A 129 1.25 -8.54 0.47
CA LEU A 129 1.69 -7.44 -0.36
C LEU A 129 3.18 -7.53 -0.73
N ILE A 130 4.05 -7.89 0.21
CA ILE A 130 5.48 -8.05 -0.07
C ILE A 130 5.69 -9.21 -1.06
N ASP A 131 5.00 -10.34 -0.86
CA ASP A 131 5.02 -11.50 -1.76
C ASP A 131 4.54 -11.15 -3.18
N ASP A 132 3.51 -10.31 -3.29
CA ASP A 132 2.96 -9.85 -4.57
C ASP A 132 3.88 -8.86 -5.32
N VAL A 133 4.71 -8.09 -4.61
CA VAL A 133 5.58 -7.06 -5.20
C VAL A 133 7.00 -7.57 -5.47
N VAL A 134 7.49 -8.52 -4.68
CA VAL A 134 8.88 -8.98 -4.73
C VAL A 134 8.97 -10.30 -5.49
N ASP A 135 9.46 -10.23 -6.74
CA ASP A 135 9.55 -11.39 -7.63
C ASP A 135 10.65 -12.42 -7.25
N ASP A 136 11.66 -12.03 -6.45
CA ASP A 136 12.79 -12.89 -6.10
C ASP A 136 12.57 -13.67 -4.78
N ASP A 137 12.37 -14.99 -4.91
CA ASP A 137 12.27 -15.94 -3.79
C ASP A 137 13.40 -15.80 -2.75
N TYR A 138 14.62 -15.45 -3.19
CA TYR A 138 15.75 -15.27 -2.29
C TYR A 138 15.63 -13.98 -1.46
N GLN A 139 15.13 -12.90 -2.04
CA GLN A 139 14.82 -11.67 -1.31
C GLN A 139 13.70 -11.94 -0.30
N LEU A 140 12.62 -12.60 -0.72
CA LEU A 140 11.51 -12.99 0.17
C LEU A 140 11.99 -13.83 1.35
N TYR A 141 12.87 -14.82 1.09
CA TYR A 141 13.48 -15.61 2.15
C TYR A 141 14.25 -14.74 3.16
N ILE A 142 15.12 -13.83 2.68
CA ILE A 142 15.89 -12.93 3.56
C ILE A 142 14.95 -12.04 4.39
N ILE A 143 13.90 -11.47 3.78
CA ILE A 143 12.91 -10.64 4.50
C ILE A 143 12.28 -11.44 5.62
N SER A 144 11.80 -12.66 5.31
CA SER A 144 11.09 -13.50 6.27
C SER A 144 11.95 -13.89 7.48
N GLU A 145 13.25 -14.11 7.29
CA GLU A 145 14.17 -14.52 8.36
C GLU A 145 14.77 -13.32 9.12
N SER A 146 14.75 -12.12 8.53
CA SER A 146 15.38 -10.93 9.11
C SER A 146 14.40 -10.01 9.84
N ILE A 147 13.11 -10.14 9.56
CA ILE A 147 12.04 -9.34 10.16
C ILE A 147 11.23 -10.25 11.07
N ASP A 148 11.33 -10.02 12.39
CA ASP A 148 10.69 -10.87 13.40
C ASP A 148 9.17 -11.04 13.20
N PHE A 149 8.50 -10.03 12.62
CA PHE A 149 7.08 -10.06 12.28
C PHE A 149 6.71 -11.11 11.23
N PHE A 150 7.68 -11.54 10.40
CA PHE A 150 7.47 -12.44 9.26
C PHE A 150 8.16 -13.81 9.40
N ASN A 151 8.77 -14.08 10.55
CA ASN A 151 9.48 -15.32 10.81
C ASN A 151 8.63 -16.56 10.45
N GLY A 152 9.14 -17.36 9.51
CA GLY A 152 8.49 -18.60 9.05
C GLY A 152 7.36 -18.43 8.04
N ASN A 153 7.08 -17.21 7.54
CA ASN A 153 6.07 -17.01 6.49
C ASN A 153 6.53 -17.56 5.13
N ALA A 154 7.82 -17.44 4.76
CA ALA A 154 8.35 -18.02 3.52
C ALA A 154 8.16 -19.56 3.43
N ILE A 155 8.18 -20.26 4.57
CA ILE A 155 7.97 -21.71 4.64
C ILE A 155 6.49 -22.08 4.43
N LYS A 156 5.55 -21.22 4.87
CA LYS A 156 4.11 -21.50 4.74
C LYS A 156 3.65 -21.43 3.29
N PHE A 157 4.19 -20.53 2.47
CA PHE A 157 3.80 -20.37 1.07
C PHE A 157 4.46 -21.41 0.14
N GLN A 158 5.64 -21.94 0.48
CA GLN A 158 6.23 -23.08 -0.24
C GLN A 158 5.45 -24.39 -0.09
N MET A 159 4.57 -24.52 0.92
CA MET A 159 3.77 -25.73 1.15
C MET A 159 2.41 -25.74 0.44
N VAL A 160 2.01 -24.65 -0.24
CA VAL A 160 0.66 -24.50 -0.84
C VAL A 160 0.69 -24.57 -2.38
N ASN A 161 1.87 -24.75 -3.01
CA ASN A 161 2.00 -25.00 -4.45
C ASN A 161 1.97 -26.49 -4.81
#